data_AF-A0A537MWT2-F1
#
_entry.id   AF-A0A537MWT2-F1
#
_cell.length_a   1.000
_cell.length_b   1.000
_cell.length_c   1.000
_cell.angle_alpha   90.00
_cell.angle_beta   90.00
_cell.angle_gamma   90.00
#
_symmetry.space_group_name_H-M   'P 1'
#
loop_
_entity.id
_entity.type
_entity.pdbx_description
1 polymer ?
#
loop_
_entity_poly.entity_id
_entity_poly.type
_entity_poly.pdbx_seq_one_letter_code
_entity_poly.pdbx_strand_id
1 'polypeptide(L)'
;MIARRDFLIGAAASGALAATPWNAAAEAAEDANWNAGSVRHLLPSVNSDRMLLKVSLHEPREEAPILHVDSRPIAGERTDSEGQFWQFDAPGLEPSRSYSLTLTDARERPLCDGWPLATFPALDDRPKELRLLIFTCAGGHEALGKHLPVATRVRLLKRGLSFNPHAVIANGDHVYWDLRTRRAKQLGASAEAALIAGRFDRTAPVFGSPNEAVLKKAVGPQIAPLYGTLCRSTPVFFMQDDHDYFENDEADDRFVSFPPDHFMLAAGRASQHLYYPEFLPDPMRPFGLPSGSAADRPALVSESYGTLRYGRLAEVLMYDCRRYMTMHGPSAVFVPLEVEAWLKDRMARPDAAHVINIPSVPPGWSAGKWGEWYGDMEADGKVTTSKPKPYWQPGWRAQHDRLLQASSDMRTRVPLFISGDLHAIGETRIAGTGGIELKRNPVVSVLSGPLGTAGYGWPSFFRGTRGMTPAGLVADEVQPTIEENGFLIADFTPDDITLRFFRWRYDPVEKIDNLEPFRITQLKRA
;
A
#
# COMPACT_ATOMS: atom_id res chain seq x y z
N MET A 1 -17.87 -36.77 41.83
CA MET A 1 -17.58 -36.47 43.25
C MET A 1 -16.12 -36.03 43.34
N ILE A 2 -15.78 -35.12 44.27
CA ILE A 2 -14.56 -34.25 44.38
C ILE A 2 -14.81 -32.86 43.74
N ALA A 3 -15.53 -31.91 44.39
CA ALA A 3 -15.17 -30.95 45.49
C ALA A 3 -14.29 -29.79 44.95
N ARG A 4 -14.71 -28.51 44.80
CA ARG A 4 -15.35 -27.50 45.71
C ARG A 4 -14.56 -27.22 47.00
N ARG A 5 -13.43 -26.52 46.86
CA ARG A 5 -12.66 -25.66 47.80
C ARG A 5 -11.26 -25.57 47.15
N ASP A 6 -10.84 -24.43 46.60
CA ASP A 6 -10.37 -23.31 47.40
C ASP A 6 -10.74 -21.96 46.80
N PHE A 7 -11.45 -21.18 47.62
CA PHE A 7 -11.80 -19.78 47.41
C PHE A 7 -11.45 -19.05 48.70
N LEU A 8 -10.74 -17.92 48.56
CA LEU A 8 -10.51 -16.81 49.50
C LEU A 8 -9.48 -16.96 50.62
N ILE A 9 -8.35 -16.26 50.43
CA ILE A 9 -7.89 -15.14 51.29
C ILE A 9 -7.27 -14.13 50.30
N GLY A 10 -7.51 -12.82 50.29
CA GLY A 10 -8.23 -11.89 51.15
C GLY A 10 -7.81 -10.49 50.68
N ALA A 11 -8.80 -9.64 50.42
CA ALA A 11 -8.68 -8.31 49.80
C ALA A 11 -8.08 -7.23 50.73
N ALA A 12 -7.39 -6.25 50.16
CA ALA A 12 -7.51 -4.80 50.50
C ALA A 12 -6.43 -3.96 49.76
N ALA A 13 -6.83 -3.28 48.69
CA ALA A 13 -6.29 -1.96 48.32
C ALA A 13 -7.17 -1.36 47.22
N SER A 14 -8.26 -0.72 47.65
CA SER A 14 -9.06 0.19 46.84
C SER A 14 -8.30 1.51 46.68
N GLY A 15 -8.26 2.06 45.46
CA GLY A 15 -8.07 3.49 45.24
C GLY A 15 -6.75 3.92 44.61
N ALA A 16 -6.67 3.82 43.28
CA ALA A 16 -6.17 4.87 42.39
C ALA A 16 -6.22 4.33 40.94
N LEU A 17 -7.31 4.61 40.21
CA LEU A 17 -7.31 4.54 38.76
C LEU A 17 -6.46 5.70 38.25
N ALA A 18 -5.14 5.52 38.24
CA ALA A 18 -4.25 6.37 37.48
C ALA A 18 -4.47 6.02 36.00
N ALA A 19 -5.01 6.97 35.25
CA ALA A 19 -4.95 6.96 33.80
C ALA A 19 -3.46 6.90 33.41
N THR A 20 -2.97 5.73 33.03
CA THR A 20 -1.63 5.58 32.48
C THR A 20 -1.64 6.17 31.08
N PRO A 21 -0.86 7.24 30.79
CA PRO A 21 -0.72 7.72 29.43
C PRO A 21 -0.08 6.61 28.59
N TRP A 22 -0.68 6.34 27.44
CA TRP A 22 -0.17 5.43 26.42
C TRP A 22 1.10 6.04 25.80
N ASN A 23 2.20 6.01 26.54
CA ASN A 23 3.56 6.27 26.09
C ASN A 23 4.37 5.00 26.29
N ALA A 24 4.07 3.98 25.49
CA ALA A 24 5.03 2.91 25.21
C ALA A 24 5.66 3.25 23.86
N ALA A 25 6.77 3.98 23.94
CA ALA A 25 7.65 4.22 22.83
C ALA A 25 8.13 2.87 22.28
N ALA A 26 7.67 2.51 21.09
CA ALA A 26 8.60 1.89 20.16
C ALA A 26 9.56 3.01 19.77
N GLU A 27 10.70 3.11 20.46
CA GLU A 27 11.85 3.83 19.95
C GLU A 27 12.20 3.15 18.62
N ALA A 28 11.63 3.67 17.53
CA ALA A 28 12.16 3.45 16.20
C ALA A 28 13.63 3.81 16.32
N ALA A 29 14.54 2.84 16.20
CA ALA A 29 15.96 3.15 16.32
C ALA A 29 16.24 4.28 15.32
N GLU A 30 16.44 5.48 15.87
CA GLU A 30 16.80 6.65 15.10
C GLU A 30 18.02 6.24 14.28
N ASP A 31 18.10 6.70 13.05
CA ASP A 31 19.42 6.94 12.49
C ASP A 31 20.13 7.77 13.56
N ALA A 32 21.09 7.21 14.30
CA ALA A 32 21.54 7.76 15.59
C ALA A 32 22.09 9.20 15.52
N ASN A 33 22.12 9.76 14.31
CA ASN A 33 22.59 11.08 13.92
C ASN A 33 21.50 12.01 13.35
N TRP A 34 20.21 11.63 13.34
CA TRP A 34 19.11 12.50 12.87
C TRP A 34 17.98 12.58 13.90
N ASN A 35 17.72 13.78 14.40
CA ASN A 35 16.71 14.05 15.43
C ASN A 35 15.35 14.39 14.80
N ALA A 36 14.34 13.56 15.11
CA ALA A 36 12.97 13.77 14.66
C ALA A 36 12.27 14.95 15.33
N GLY A 37 12.75 15.41 16.49
CA GLY A 37 12.20 16.53 17.22
C GLY A 37 10.69 16.41 17.44
N SER A 38 9.92 17.37 16.92
CA SER A 38 8.45 17.39 17.00
C SER A 38 7.75 16.58 15.90
N VAL A 39 8.49 16.08 14.90
CA VAL A 39 7.92 15.35 13.76
C VAL A 39 7.66 13.90 14.14
N ARG A 40 6.39 13.50 14.06
CA ARG A 40 5.95 12.14 14.35
C ARG A 40 6.08 11.21 13.14
N HIS A 41 5.72 11.70 11.95
CA HIS A 41 6.01 10.99 10.71
C HIS A 41 6.22 11.98 9.55
N LEU A 42 7.00 11.55 8.56
CA LEU A 42 7.33 12.34 7.36
C LEU A 42 7.47 11.40 6.17
N LEU A 43 6.60 11.56 5.18
CA LEU A 43 6.57 10.75 3.97
C LEU A 43 6.59 11.64 2.72
N PRO A 44 7.66 11.60 1.92
CA PRO A 44 7.76 12.37 0.67
C PRO A 44 7.40 11.52 -0.55
N SER A 45 6.76 12.12 -1.56
CA SER A 45 6.73 11.60 -2.93
C SER A 45 7.37 12.62 -3.87
N VAL A 46 7.99 12.14 -4.94
CA VAL A 46 8.71 12.99 -5.90
C VAL A 46 8.45 12.54 -7.34
N ASN A 47 8.48 13.47 -8.27
CA ASN A 47 8.69 13.19 -9.69
C ASN A 47 9.93 13.99 -10.15
N SER A 48 10.04 14.28 -11.44
CA SER A 48 11.18 15.03 -11.98
C SER A 48 11.24 16.51 -11.56
N ASP A 49 10.13 17.12 -11.14
CA ASP A 49 10.04 18.57 -10.94
C ASP A 49 9.19 18.99 -9.73
N ARG A 50 8.74 18.04 -8.91
CA ARG A 50 7.82 18.29 -7.81
C ARG A 50 8.07 17.34 -6.65
N MET A 51 7.96 17.87 -5.44
CA MET A 51 7.90 17.10 -4.20
C MET A 51 6.56 17.35 -3.51
N LEU A 52 5.93 16.30 -2.98
CA LEU A 52 4.78 16.38 -2.09
C LEU A 52 5.10 15.65 -0.80
N LEU A 53 5.04 16.35 0.33
CA LEU A 53 5.34 15.79 1.65
C LEU A 53 4.08 15.76 2.50
N LYS A 54 3.85 14.64 3.19
CA LYS A 54 2.90 14.53 4.31
C LYS A 54 3.68 14.46 5.61
N VAL A 55 3.28 15.28 6.58
CA VAL A 55 3.91 15.40 7.89
C VAL A 55 2.84 15.38 8.96
N SER A 56 3.07 14.63 10.05
CA SER A 56 2.37 14.89 11.30
C SER A 56 3.32 15.25 12.42
N LEU A 57 2.82 16.04 13.36
CA LEU A 57 3.54 16.47 14.54
C LEU A 57 3.03 15.74 15.79
N HIS A 58 3.87 15.65 16.83
CA HIS A 58 3.46 15.14 18.13
C HIS A 58 2.42 16.05 18.79
N GLU A 59 2.63 17.37 18.69
CA GLU A 59 1.76 18.39 19.23
C GLU A 59 1.12 19.21 18.09
N PRO A 60 -0.18 19.56 18.20
CA PRO A 60 -0.83 20.42 17.21
C PRO A 60 -0.20 21.81 17.12
N ARG A 61 -0.32 22.44 15.95
CA ARG A 61 0.15 23.81 15.69
C ARG A 61 -0.99 24.67 15.17
N GLU A 62 -1.11 25.87 15.72
CA GLU A 62 -2.07 26.87 15.22
C GLU A 62 -1.54 27.56 13.95
N GLU A 63 -0.27 27.95 13.98
CA GLU A 63 0.42 28.58 12.85
C GLU A 63 1.05 27.54 11.93
N ALA A 64 1.05 27.82 10.63
CA ALA A 64 1.59 26.89 9.64
C ALA A 64 3.12 26.72 9.81
N PRO A 65 3.63 25.49 9.91
CA PRO A 65 5.06 25.22 9.74
C PRO A 65 5.52 25.58 8.32
N ILE A 66 6.83 25.77 8.15
CA ILE A 66 7.44 26.14 6.87
C ILE A 66 8.47 25.07 6.49
N LEU A 67 8.29 24.48 5.31
CA LEU A 67 9.30 23.64 4.67
C LEU A 67 10.21 24.54 3.84
N HIS A 68 11.51 24.47 4.05
CA HIS A 68 12.49 25.07 3.17
C HIS A 68 13.06 23.99 2.24
N VAL A 69 12.96 24.22 0.94
CA VAL A 69 13.64 23.43 -0.10
C VAL A 69 14.81 24.26 -0.60
N ASP A 70 16.02 23.92 -0.14
CA ASP A 70 17.16 24.83 -0.09
C ASP A 70 16.77 26.16 0.58
N SER A 71 16.78 27.26 -0.16
CA SER A 71 16.37 28.59 0.34
C SER A 71 14.91 28.93 0.05
N ARG A 72 14.15 28.08 -0.64
CA ARG A 72 12.77 28.37 -1.04
C ARG A 72 11.79 27.97 0.07
N PRO A 73 11.08 28.91 0.70
CA PRO A 73 10.08 28.59 1.71
C PRO A 73 8.77 28.12 1.07
N ILE A 74 8.15 27.10 1.67
CA ILE A 74 6.86 26.54 1.31
C ILE A 74 6.03 26.46 2.61
N ALA A 75 4.96 27.25 2.68
CA ALA A 75 4.05 27.19 3.83
C ALA A 75 3.30 25.85 3.85
N GLY A 76 3.17 25.26 5.03
CA GLY A 76 2.39 24.04 5.21
C GLY A 76 0.89 24.30 5.07
N GLU A 77 0.21 23.41 4.36
CA GLU A 77 -1.24 23.38 4.32
C GLU A 77 -1.76 22.41 5.37
N ARG A 78 -2.65 22.88 6.24
CA ARG A 78 -3.25 22.05 7.29
C ARG A 78 -4.22 21.05 6.66
N THR A 79 -4.12 19.77 7.04
CA THR A 79 -4.92 18.67 6.48
C THR A 79 -5.88 18.04 7.49
N ASP A 80 -5.82 18.45 8.75
CA ASP A 80 -6.75 18.08 9.81
C ASP A 80 -7.39 19.32 10.48
N SER A 81 -8.33 19.09 11.39
CA SER A 81 -9.01 20.16 12.12
C SER A 81 -8.19 20.74 13.28
N GLU A 82 -7.25 19.98 13.83
CA GLU A 82 -6.52 20.32 15.05
C GLU A 82 -5.14 20.94 14.78
N GLY A 83 -4.59 20.81 13.57
CA GLY A 83 -3.25 21.30 13.24
C GLY A 83 -2.13 20.30 13.56
N GLN A 84 -2.45 19.01 13.63
CA GLN A 84 -1.45 17.96 13.79
C GLN A 84 -0.88 17.49 12.44
N PHE A 85 -1.61 17.66 11.35
CA PHE A 85 -1.26 17.11 10.04
C PHE A 85 -1.11 18.22 9.00
N TRP A 86 -0.02 18.15 8.25
CA TRP A 86 0.41 19.17 7.31
C TRP A 86 0.88 18.54 6.01
N GLN A 87 0.56 19.17 4.90
CA GLN A 87 1.14 18.84 3.60
C GLN A 87 1.95 20.01 3.05
N PHE A 88 2.98 19.69 2.26
CA PHE A 88 3.82 20.67 1.59
C PHE A 88 3.98 20.28 0.13
N ASP A 89 3.64 21.21 -0.75
CA ASP A 89 3.70 21.02 -2.19
C ASP A 89 4.73 21.95 -2.83
N ALA A 90 5.80 21.37 -3.37
CA ALA A 90 6.93 22.10 -3.94
C ALA A 90 7.10 21.77 -5.42
N PRO A 91 6.35 22.42 -6.33
CA PRO A 91 6.50 22.27 -7.78
C PRO A 91 7.60 23.15 -8.37
N GLY A 92 8.02 22.88 -9.60
CA GLY A 92 8.99 23.69 -10.35
C GLY A 92 10.43 23.49 -9.87
N LEU A 93 10.75 22.28 -9.44
CA LEU A 93 12.09 21.83 -9.10
C LEU A 93 12.83 21.34 -10.35
N GLU A 94 14.15 21.29 -10.27
CA GLU A 94 15.01 20.78 -11.33
C GLU A 94 15.09 19.25 -11.23
N PRO A 95 15.13 18.53 -12.36
CA PRO A 95 15.30 17.08 -12.38
C PRO A 95 16.71 16.66 -11.95
N SER A 96 16.82 15.43 -11.44
CA SER A 96 18.08 14.83 -11.00
C SER A 96 18.87 15.68 -9.99
N ARG A 97 18.17 16.49 -9.17
CA ARG A 97 18.80 17.38 -8.20
C ARG A 97 18.48 16.95 -6.78
N SER A 98 19.52 16.85 -5.95
CA SER A 98 19.39 16.75 -4.50
C SER A 98 19.18 18.13 -3.91
N TYR A 99 18.16 18.27 -3.08
CA TYR A 99 17.82 19.45 -2.31
C TYR A 99 18.09 19.21 -0.83
N SER A 100 18.49 20.25 -0.10
CA SER A 100 18.54 20.26 1.36
C SER A 100 17.21 20.73 1.91
N LEU A 101 16.55 19.91 2.71
CA LEU A 101 15.25 20.21 3.30
C LEU A 101 15.40 20.53 4.78
N THR A 102 14.71 21.57 5.25
CA THR A 102 14.51 21.84 6.68
C THR A 102 13.04 22.16 6.96
N LEU A 103 12.58 21.82 8.15
CA LEU A 103 11.22 22.10 8.59
C LEU A 103 11.25 22.95 9.86
N THR A 104 10.60 24.10 9.83
CA THR A 104 10.57 25.03 10.97
C THR A 104 9.13 25.34 11.41
N ASP A 105 8.98 25.84 12.62
CA ASP A 105 7.76 26.53 13.02
C ASP A 105 7.69 27.94 12.40
N ALA A 106 6.60 28.66 12.65
CA ALA A 106 6.39 30.02 12.18
C ALA A 106 7.36 31.07 12.77
N ARG A 107 8.17 30.68 13.77
CA ARG A 107 9.23 31.50 14.37
C ARG A 107 10.62 31.07 13.91
N GLU A 108 10.70 30.33 12.80
CA GLU A 108 11.93 29.79 12.19
C GLU A 108 12.72 28.85 13.10
N ARG A 109 12.09 28.27 14.13
CA ARG A 109 12.75 27.27 14.97
C ARG A 109 12.64 25.89 14.33
N PRO A 110 13.74 25.12 14.21
CA PRO A 110 13.70 23.78 13.65
C PRO A 110 12.72 22.87 14.40
N LEU A 111 11.90 22.14 13.65
CA LEU A 111 11.02 21.10 14.18
C LEU A 111 11.69 19.72 14.18
N CYS A 112 12.71 19.53 13.36
CA CYS A 112 13.57 18.35 13.27
C CYS A 112 14.90 18.75 12.61
N ASP A 113 15.85 17.82 12.53
CA ASP A 113 17.09 18.00 11.77
C ASP A 113 16.81 18.08 10.26
N GLY A 114 17.65 18.79 9.51
CA GLY A 114 17.57 18.83 8.05
C GLY A 114 17.89 17.48 7.39
N TRP A 115 17.42 17.27 6.16
CA TRP A 115 17.67 16.04 5.40
C TRP A 115 17.74 16.30 3.89
N PRO A 116 18.44 15.46 3.12
CA PRO A 116 18.44 15.56 1.66
C PRO A 116 17.22 14.86 1.06
N LEU A 117 16.71 15.36 -0.08
CA LEU A 117 15.75 14.65 -0.93
C LEU A 117 16.03 15.01 -2.39
N ALA A 118 16.02 14.01 -3.28
CA ALA A 118 16.29 14.21 -4.70
C ALA A 118 15.02 14.06 -5.56
N THR A 119 14.90 14.91 -6.58
CA THR A 119 13.93 14.72 -7.67
C THR A 119 14.39 13.60 -8.61
N PHE A 120 13.45 13.02 -9.35
CA PHE A 120 13.77 12.02 -10.36
C PHE A 120 14.38 12.62 -11.63
N PRO A 121 14.99 11.78 -12.49
CA PRO A 121 15.47 12.22 -13.79
C PRO A 121 14.37 12.81 -14.67
N ALA A 122 14.76 13.72 -15.56
CA ALA A 122 13.86 14.29 -16.55
C ALA A 122 13.34 13.18 -17.47
N LEU A 123 12.15 13.38 -18.06
CA LEU A 123 11.48 12.37 -18.89
C LEU A 123 12.35 11.83 -20.04
N ASP A 124 13.24 12.67 -20.57
CA ASP A 124 14.13 12.32 -21.69
C ASP A 124 15.51 11.79 -21.26
N ASP A 125 15.82 11.84 -19.97
CA ASP A 125 17.08 11.31 -19.44
C ASP A 125 17.14 9.79 -19.61
N ARG A 126 18.36 9.26 -19.67
CA ARG A 126 18.62 7.81 -19.82
C ARG A 126 19.40 7.29 -18.61
N PRO A 127 18.79 7.25 -17.42
CA PRO A 127 19.45 6.69 -16.26
C PRO A 127 19.80 5.22 -16.52
N LYS A 128 20.89 4.76 -15.89
CA LYS A 128 21.40 3.40 -16.09
C LYS A 128 20.86 2.40 -15.08
N GLU A 129 20.32 2.89 -13.98
CA GLU A 129 19.80 2.05 -12.92
C GLU A 129 18.60 2.70 -12.23
N LEU A 130 17.70 1.84 -11.76
CA LEU A 130 16.64 2.16 -10.81
C LEU A 130 16.51 0.97 -9.86
N ARG A 131 16.33 1.24 -8.57
CA ARG A 131 16.08 0.23 -7.54
C ARG A 131 14.80 0.59 -6.80
N LEU A 132 13.86 -0.34 -6.76
CA LEU A 132 12.60 -0.19 -6.04
C LEU A 132 12.54 -1.19 -4.87
N LEU A 133 12.06 -0.71 -3.73
CA LEU A 133 11.55 -1.56 -2.65
C LEU A 133 10.03 -1.65 -2.79
N ILE A 134 9.49 -2.86 -2.89
CA ILE A 134 8.06 -3.09 -3.10
C ILE A 134 7.53 -4.10 -2.07
N PHE A 135 6.43 -3.77 -1.41
CA PHE A 135 5.76 -4.66 -0.44
C PHE A 135 4.25 -4.37 -0.39
N THR A 136 3.50 -5.20 0.34
CA THR A 136 2.06 -5.05 0.58
C THR A 136 1.71 -5.28 2.06
N CYS A 137 0.43 -5.10 2.44
CA CYS A 137 -0.14 -5.60 3.70
C CYS A 137 0.69 -5.23 4.94
N ALA A 138 1.08 -3.95 5.02
CA ALA A 138 1.93 -3.45 6.08
C ALA A 138 1.14 -2.98 7.32
N GLY A 139 -0.17 -2.80 7.16
CA GLY A 139 -1.07 -2.38 8.20
C GLY A 139 -1.22 -3.39 9.35
N GLY A 140 -2.09 -3.02 10.29
CA GLY A 140 -2.45 -3.83 11.44
C GLY A 140 -2.31 -3.03 12.73
N HIS A 141 -3.42 -2.82 13.42
CA HIS A 141 -3.42 -2.11 14.69
C HIS A 141 -2.84 -2.99 15.82
N GLU A 142 -1.70 -2.58 16.37
CA GLU A 142 -0.93 -3.37 17.35
C GLU A 142 -1.76 -3.75 18.58
N ALA A 143 -2.58 -2.81 19.09
CA ALA A 143 -3.42 -3.07 20.25
C ALA A 143 -4.43 -4.22 20.05
N LEU A 144 -4.79 -4.59 18.82
CA LEU A 144 -5.70 -5.72 18.56
C LEU A 144 -4.97 -7.08 18.52
N GLY A 145 -3.63 -7.07 18.45
CA GLY A 145 -2.80 -8.28 18.48
C GLY A 145 -3.07 -9.27 17.34
N LYS A 146 -3.58 -8.82 16.19
CA LYS A 146 -3.95 -9.68 15.04
C LYS A 146 -2.90 -9.72 13.92
N HIS A 147 -1.99 -8.76 13.92
CA HIS A 147 -0.96 -8.57 12.90
C HIS A 147 0.43 -8.61 13.56
N LEU A 148 1.45 -8.63 12.73
CA LEU A 148 2.84 -8.60 13.21
C LEU A 148 3.10 -7.32 14.04
N PRO A 149 3.84 -7.39 15.15
CA PRO A 149 4.17 -6.22 15.96
C PRO A 149 4.79 -5.10 15.12
N VAL A 150 4.50 -3.84 15.43
CA VAL A 150 5.00 -2.69 14.65
C VAL A 150 6.53 -2.71 14.59
N ALA A 151 7.19 -2.98 15.72
CA ALA A 151 8.66 -3.05 15.78
C ALA A 151 9.27 -4.10 14.83
N THR A 152 8.56 -5.21 14.59
CA THR A 152 9.02 -6.24 13.64
C THR A 152 8.85 -5.78 12.20
N ARG A 153 7.71 -5.14 11.87
CA ARG A 153 7.47 -4.53 10.56
C ARG A 153 8.49 -3.43 10.24
N VAL A 154 8.82 -2.60 11.23
CA VAL A 154 9.87 -1.57 11.14
C VAL A 154 11.22 -2.21 10.81
N ARG A 155 11.58 -3.33 11.42
CA ARG A 155 12.82 -4.06 11.08
C ARG A 155 12.82 -4.57 9.64
N LEU A 156 11.70 -5.11 9.16
CA LEU A 156 11.58 -5.54 7.75
C LEU A 156 11.72 -4.35 6.79
N LEU A 157 11.05 -3.23 7.08
CA LEU A 157 11.18 -2.00 6.30
C LEU A 157 12.62 -1.49 6.30
N LYS A 158 13.27 -1.43 7.46
CA LYS A 158 14.69 -1.05 7.58
C LYS A 158 15.60 -1.97 6.77
N ARG A 159 15.33 -3.29 6.79
CA ARG A 159 16.09 -4.22 5.95
C ARG A 159 15.89 -3.92 4.47
N GLY A 160 14.66 -3.67 4.02
CA GLY A 160 14.39 -3.24 2.65
C GLY A 160 15.11 -1.93 2.27
N LEU A 161 15.06 -0.94 3.16
CA LEU A 161 15.73 0.36 2.99
C LEU A 161 17.26 0.25 3.00
N SER A 162 17.84 -0.74 3.70
CA SER A 162 19.30 -0.97 3.73
C SER A 162 19.90 -1.29 2.36
N PHE A 163 19.07 -1.68 1.39
CA PHE A 163 19.48 -1.86 0.00
C PHE A 163 19.52 -0.54 -0.81
N ASN A 164 19.32 0.61 -0.16
CA ASN A 164 19.33 1.94 -0.76
C ASN A 164 18.41 2.04 -2.00
N PRO A 165 17.10 1.74 -1.87
CA PRO A 165 16.17 1.93 -2.98
C PRO A 165 16.05 3.40 -3.36
N HIS A 166 15.85 3.66 -4.65
CA HIS A 166 15.54 4.99 -5.17
C HIS A 166 14.10 5.40 -4.84
N ALA A 167 13.20 4.44 -4.66
CA ALA A 167 11.82 4.67 -4.21
C ALA A 167 11.24 3.43 -3.52
N VAL A 168 10.25 3.66 -2.66
CA VAL A 168 9.44 2.63 -2.01
C VAL A 168 8.03 2.62 -2.59
N ILE A 169 7.48 1.44 -2.85
CA ILE A 169 6.10 1.25 -3.28
C ILE A 169 5.39 0.37 -2.23
N ALA A 170 4.46 0.97 -1.51
CA ALA A 170 3.57 0.29 -0.58
C ALA A 170 2.24 0.01 -1.29
N ASN A 171 2.00 -1.26 -1.60
CA ASN A 171 0.83 -1.70 -2.36
C ASN A 171 -0.27 -2.21 -1.42
N GLY A 172 -1.26 -1.38 -1.09
CA GLY A 172 -2.47 -1.81 -0.43
C GLY A 172 -2.33 -2.13 1.05
N ASP A 173 -3.47 -2.22 1.72
CA ASP A 173 -3.63 -2.75 3.07
C ASP A 173 -2.74 -2.05 4.10
N HIS A 174 -2.76 -0.72 4.07
CA HIS A 174 -2.05 0.12 5.03
C HIS A 174 -2.78 0.17 6.37
N VAL A 175 -4.09 -0.09 6.37
CA VAL A 175 -4.97 -0.06 7.52
C VAL A 175 -5.79 -1.35 7.56
N TYR A 176 -5.85 -2.04 8.70
CA TYR A 176 -6.81 -3.11 8.96
C TYR A 176 -7.75 -2.68 10.08
N TRP A 177 -8.96 -2.22 9.72
CA TRP A 177 -9.94 -1.70 10.68
C TRP A 177 -11.39 -1.94 10.24
N ASP A 178 -11.68 -3.17 9.79
CA ASP A 178 -12.96 -3.53 9.18
C ASP A 178 -14.16 -3.25 10.09
N LEU A 179 -15.25 -2.73 9.49
CA LEU A 179 -16.42 -2.25 10.23
C LEU A 179 -17.66 -3.13 10.10
N ARG A 180 -17.84 -3.88 9.01
CA ARG A 180 -19.06 -4.67 8.76
C ARG A 180 -18.84 -6.07 8.22
N THR A 181 -17.73 -6.32 7.54
CA THR A 181 -17.38 -7.65 7.01
C THR A 181 -17.26 -8.72 8.11
N ARG A 182 -17.18 -9.99 7.72
CA ARG A 182 -17.23 -11.15 8.62
C ARG A 182 -16.23 -11.05 9.78
N ARG A 183 -15.04 -10.50 9.53
CA ARG A 183 -13.99 -10.34 10.56
C ARG A 183 -14.03 -9.00 11.30
N ALA A 184 -14.94 -8.09 10.98
CA ALA A 184 -15.03 -6.78 11.62
C ALA A 184 -15.13 -6.85 13.15
N LYS A 185 -15.79 -7.88 13.70
CA LYS A 185 -15.88 -8.10 15.17
C LYS A 185 -14.56 -8.46 15.84
N GLN A 186 -13.52 -8.76 15.07
CA GLN A 186 -12.14 -8.95 15.54
C GLN A 186 -11.26 -7.72 15.21
N LEU A 187 -11.81 -6.74 14.51
CA LEU A 187 -11.16 -5.53 14.02
C LEU A 187 -11.96 -4.30 14.48
N GLY A 188 -12.23 -3.35 13.58
CA GLY A 188 -12.80 -2.04 13.88
C GLY A 188 -14.21 -2.05 14.48
N ALA A 189 -14.98 -3.13 14.31
CA ALA A 189 -16.30 -3.27 14.94
C ALA A 189 -16.28 -3.93 16.32
N SER A 190 -15.13 -4.46 16.76
CA SER A 190 -14.98 -5.14 18.06
C SER A 190 -15.27 -4.20 19.24
N ALA A 191 -15.57 -4.79 20.41
CA ALA A 191 -15.74 -4.01 21.65
C ALA A 191 -14.41 -3.35 22.08
N GLU A 192 -13.30 -4.04 21.87
CA GLU A 192 -11.95 -3.54 22.13
C GLU A 192 -11.61 -2.34 21.25
N ALA A 193 -11.86 -2.42 19.94
CA ALA A 193 -11.70 -1.30 19.01
C ALA A 193 -12.53 -0.08 19.42
N ALA A 194 -13.76 -0.29 19.91
CA ALA A 194 -14.61 0.78 20.39
C ALA A 194 -14.04 1.48 21.64
N LEU A 195 -13.29 0.78 22.49
CA LEU A 195 -12.58 1.38 23.62
C LEU A 195 -11.32 2.12 23.17
N ILE A 196 -10.60 1.60 22.17
CA ILE A 196 -9.37 2.18 21.63
C ILE A 196 -9.66 3.49 20.88
N ALA A 197 -10.54 3.44 19.88
CA ALA A 197 -10.75 4.53 18.94
C ALA A 197 -12.10 5.24 19.11
N GLY A 198 -13.10 4.57 19.70
CA GLY A 198 -14.50 4.96 19.58
C GLY A 198 -15.19 4.26 18.42
N ARG A 199 -16.40 4.72 18.07
CA ARG A 199 -17.16 4.21 16.91
C ARG A 199 -17.39 5.33 15.92
N PHE A 200 -17.27 5.01 14.64
CA PHE A 200 -17.68 5.91 13.59
C PHE A 200 -19.20 6.08 13.59
N ASP A 201 -19.64 7.33 13.56
CA ASP A 201 -20.98 7.68 13.11
C ASP A 201 -20.96 7.83 11.59
N ARG A 202 -21.41 6.79 10.89
CA ARG A 202 -21.39 6.74 9.43
C ARG A 202 -22.36 7.72 8.76
N THR A 203 -23.20 8.41 9.53
CA THR A 203 -24.11 9.46 9.03
C THR A 203 -23.50 10.85 9.08
N ALA A 204 -22.39 11.02 9.81
CA ALA A 204 -21.66 12.27 9.91
C ALA A 204 -20.46 12.32 8.94
N PRO A 205 -19.99 13.52 8.54
CA PRO A 205 -18.73 13.68 7.81
C PRO A 205 -17.54 13.09 8.57
N VAL A 206 -16.46 12.74 7.86
CA VAL A 206 -15.23 12.28 8.52
C VAL A 206 -14.52 13.44 9.19
N PHE A 207 -14.19 14.49 8.43
CA PHE A 207 -13.58 15.71 8.95
C PHE A 207 -14.62 16.64 9.58
N GLY A 208 -14.21 17.40 10.61
CA GLY A 208 -15.09 18.37 11.28
C GLY A 208 -16.21 17.75 12.12
N SER A 209 -16.13 16.46 12.41
CA SER A 209 -17.00 15.74 13.34
C SER A 209 -16.16 14.85 14.27
N PRO A 210 -16.75 14.22 15.30
CA PRO A 210 -16.04 13.26 16.15
C PRO A 210 -15.39 12.09 15.39
N ASN A 211 -15.83 11.79 14.16
CA ASN A 211 -15.24 10.76 13.32
C ASN A 211 -13.75 11.00 13.03
N GLU A 212 -13.30 12.25 12.98
CA GLU A 212 -11.90 12.57 12.71
C GLU A 212 -10.98 12.04 13.82
N ALA A 213 -11.40 12.18 15.08
CA ALA A 213 -10.67 11.63 16.22
C ALA A 213 -10.69 10.09 16.22
N VAL A 214 -11.82 9.48 15.82
CA VAL A 214 -11.90 8.01 15.66
C VAL A 214 -10.96 7.55 14.54
N LEU A 215 -10.93 8.25 13.40
CA LEU A 215 -10.05 7.96 12.27
C LEU A 215 -8.58 8.01 12.70
N LYS A 216 -8.14 9.10 13.34
CA LYS A 216 -6.74 9.27 13.78
C LYS A 216 -6.31 8.15 14.74
N LYS A 217 -7.20 7.70 15.62
CA LYS A 217 -6.93 6.58 16.56
C LYS A 217 -6.94 5.22 15.88
N ALA A 218 -7.80 5.02 14.88
CA ALA A 218 -7.86 3.78 14.10
C ALA A 218 -6.67 3.64 13.15
N VAL A 219 -6.29 4.71 12.46
CA VAL A 219 -5.31 4.70 11.36
C VAL A 219 -3.89 5.02 11.85
N GLY A 220 -3.75 6.06 12.68
CA GLY A 220 -2.45 6.61 13.07
C GLY A 220 -1.47 5.60 13.67
N PRO A 221 -1.90 4.73 14.61
CA PRO A 221 -1.04 3.69 15.16
C PRO A 221 -0.57 2.61 14.17
N GLN A 222 -1.16 2.54 12.97
CA GLN A 222 -0.78 1.57 11.93
C GLN A 222 0.27 2.14 10.96
N ILE A 223 0.23 3.46 10.73
CA ILE A 223 1.08 4.13 9.73
C ILE A 223 2.23 4.89 10.41
N ALA A 224 1.92 5.82 11.32
CA ALA A 224 2.93 6.73 11.87
C ALA A 224 4.11 6.02 12.54
N PRO A 225 3.93 5.01 13.43
CA PRO A 225 5.07 4.34 14.07
C PRO A 225 5.78 3.33 13.14
N LEU A 226 5.13 2.87 12.06
CA LEU A 226 5.75 1.97 11.08
C LEU A 226 6.77 2.73 10.21
N TYR A 227 6.37 3.89 9.69
CA TYR A 227 7.22 4.66 8.80
C TYR A 227 8.07 5.69 9.53
N GLY A 228 7.51 6.34 10.57
CA GLY A 228 8.15 7.45 11.27
C GLY A 228 8.76 8.43 10.27
N THR A 229 10.08 8.59 10.34
CA THR A 229 10.88 9.39 9.41
C THR A 229 11.90 8.53 8.63
N LEU A 230 11.70 7.21 8.59
CA LEU A 230 12.61 6.26 7.93
C LEU A 230 12.73 6.52 6.43
N CYS A 231 11.65 6.99 5.80
CA CYS A 231 11.60 7.29 4.36
C CYS A 231 11.82 8.77 4.05
N ARG A 232 12.30 9.60 5.00
CA ARG A 232 12.43 11.06 4.80
C ARG A 232 13.23 11.48 3.56
N SER A 233 14.22 10.67 3.19
CA SER A 233 15.09 10.87 2.02
C SER A 233 14.81 9.88 0.88
N THR A 234 13.77 9.05 1.00
CA THR A 234 13.42 8.04 -0.01
C THR A 234 11.96 8.25 -0.41
N PRO A 235 11.69 8.66 -1.66
CA PRO A 235 10.34 8.82 -2.16
C PRO A 235 9.48 7.58 -1.97
N VAL A 236 8.24 7.77 -1.53
CA VAL A 236 7.26 6.71 -1.31
C VAL A 236 6.05 6.88 -2.22
N PHE A 237 5.48 5.75 -2.63
CA PHE A 237 4.28 5.66 -3.43
C PHE A 237 3.32 4.69 -2.75
N PHE A 238 2.14 5.19 -2.39
CA PHE A 238 1.12 4.44 -1.69
C PHE A 238 -0.06 4.19 -2.63
N MET A 239 -0.67 3.04 -2.49
CA MET A 239 -1.86 2.66 -3.23
C MET A 239 -2.82 1.96 -2.29
N GLN A 240 -4.10 2.31 -2.35
CA GLN A 240 -5.11 1.73 -1.48
C GLN A 240 -5.57 0.37 -2.01
N ASP A 241 -5.99 -0.49 -1.08
CA ASP A 241 -6.73 -1.72 -1.37
C ASP A 241 -7.96 -1.84 -0.46
N ASP A 242 -8.57 -3.02 -0.36
CA ASP A 242 -9.88 -3.21 0.26
C ASP A 242 -9.91 -2.73 1.72
N HIS A 243 -8.95 -3.17 2.54
CA HIS A 243 -8.90 -2.81 3.95
C HIS A 243 -8.69 -1.31 4.21
N ASP A 244 -8.12 -0.56 3.25
CA ASP A 244 -7.98 0.90 3.34
C ASP A 244 -9.32 1.65 3.19
N TYR A 245 -10.35 0.95 2.69
CA TYR A 245 -11.75 1.39 2.70
C TYR A 245 -12.54 0.88 3.91
N PHE A 246 -11.83 0.39 4.94
CA PHE A 246 -12.39 -0.09 6.21
C PHE A 246 -13.29 -1.32 6.07
N GLU A 247 -13.08 -2.14 5.05
CA GLU A 247 -13.75 -3.44 4.85
C GLU A 247 -12.87 -4.38 4.01
N ASN A 248 -12.77 -5.66 4.39
CA ASN A 248 -12.35 -6.73 3.47
C ASN A 248 -13.29 -6.84 2.25
N ASP A 249 -12.83 -7.39 1.12
CA ASP A 249 -13.69 -7.67 -0.04
C ASP A 249 -14.57 -8.94 0.15
N GLU A 250 -15.78 -8.75 0.67
CA GLU A 250 -16.70 -9.85 0.92
C GLU A 250 -18.05 -9.59 0.26
N ALA A 251 -18.64 -10.64 -0.29
CA ALA A 251 -20.01 -10.63 -0.77
C ALA A 251 -20.74 -11.90 -0.38
N ASP A 252 -21.82 -11.73 0.36
CA ASP A 252 -22.86 -12.72 0.59
C ASP A 252 -24.23 -12.05 0.66
N ASP A 253 -25.28 -12.83 0.85
CA ASP A 253 -26.67 -12.34 0.89
C ASP A 253 -26.93 -11.30 2.00
N ARG A 254 -26.02 -11.15 2.98
CA ARG A 254 -26.13 -10.19 4.09
C ARG A 254 -25.46 -8.87 3.76
N PHE A 255 -24.31 -8.91 3.08
CA PHE A 255 -23.52 -7.71 2.80
C PHE A 255 -22.58 -7.94 1.61
N VAL A 256 -22.52 -6.93 0.74
CA VAL A 256 -21.54 -6.81 -0.36
C VAL A 256 -20.72 -5.55 -0.07
N SER A 257 -19.42 -5.69 0.17
CA SER A 257 -18.60 -4.58 0.66
C SER A 257 -18.19 -3.59 -0.42
N PHE A 258 -18.08 -4.02 -1.69
CA PHE A 258 -17.70 -3.16 -2.80
C PHE A 258 -18.73 -3.15 -3.95
N PRO A 259 -18.88 -2.04 -4.72
CA PRO A 259 -18.18 -0.76 -4.62
C PRO A 259 -18.33 -0.06 -3.27
N PRO A 260 -17.34 0.75 -2.86
CA PRO A 260 -17.38 1.40 -1.56
C PRO A 260 -18.54 2.39 -1.49
N ASP A 261 -19.27 2.38 -0.37
CA ASP A 261 -20.28 3.40 -0.12
C ASP A 261 -19.65 4.76 0.23
N HIS A 262 -20.50 5.78 0.35
CA HIS A 262 -20.06 7.15 0.62
C HIS A 262 -19.14 7.28 1.84
N PHE A 263 -19.44 6.56 2.93
CA PHE A 263 -18.62 6.64 4.14
C PHE A 263 -17.27 5.94 3.94
N MET A 264 -17.26 4.74 3.33
CA MET A 264 -16.02 4.03 3.01
C MET A 264 -15.09 4.90 2.15
N LEU A 265 -15.64 5.52 1.10
CA LEU A 265 -14.90 6.45 0.25
C LEU A 265 -14.35 7.65 1.04
N ALA A 266 -15.18 8.28 1.87
CA ALA A 266 -14.74 9.42 2.66
C ALA A 266 -13.63 9.05 3.65
N ALA A 267 -13.74 7.90 4.32
CA ALA A 267 -12.75 7.43 5.29
C ALA A 267 -11.42 7.03 4.63
N GLY A 268 -11.48 6.34 3.48
CA GLY A 268 -10.30 6.02 2.66
C GLY A 268 -9.56 7.28 2.20
N ARG A 269 -10.29 8.26 1.65
CA ARG A 269 -9.72 9.56 1.24
C ARG A 269 -9.11 10.33 2.40
N ALA A 270 -9.79 10.38 3.55
CA ALA A 270 -9.30 11.06 4.74
C ALA A 270 -8.02 10.41 5.28
N SER A 271 -7.93 9.08 5.25
CA SER A 271 -6.73 8.34 5.65
C SER A 271 -5.53 8.70 4.76
N GLN A 272 -5.70 8.68 3.43
CA GLN A 272 -4.66 9.12 2.51
C GLN A 272 -4.26 10.58 2.75
N HIS A 273 -5.25 11.48 2.82
CA HIS A 273 -5.02 12.91 2.94
C HIS A 273 -4.14 13.28 4.14
N LEU A 274 -4.32 12.57 5.26
CA LEU A 274 -3.55 12.79 6.49
C LEU A 274 -2.17 12.13 6.45
N TYR A 275 -2.06 10.90 5.93
CA TYR A 275 -0.92 10.04 6.27
C TYR A 275 0.06 9.77 5.13
N TYR A 276 -0.33 9.81 3.87
CA TYR A 276 0.60 9.46 2.78
C TYR A 276 0.32 10.23 1.48
N PRO A 277 1.36 10.53 0.68
CA PRO A 277 1.19 11.38 -0.50
C PRO A 277 0.27 10.78 -1.56
N GLU A 278 -0.54 11.64 -2.17
CA GLU A 278 -1.21 11.36 -3.44
C GLU A 278 -0.19 11.24 -4.59
N PHE A 279 -0.59 10.62 -5.70
CA PHE A 279 0.27 10.51 -6.88
C PHE A 279 0.45 11.86 -7.55
N LEU A 280 1.70 12.27 -7.69
CA LEU A 280 2.08 13.50 -8.38
C LEU A 280 1.61 13.54 -9.84
N PRO A 281 1.58 14.73 -10.48
CA PRO A 281 1.21 14.85 -11.88
C PRO A 281 2.16 14.07 -12.79
N ASP A 282 1.57 13.51 -13.82
CA ASP A 282 2.25 12.91 -14.96
C ASP A 282 1.75 13.62 -16.22
N PRO A 283 2.62 14.25 -17.02
CA PRO A 283 2.22 14.90 -18.27
C PRO A 283 1.49 13.98 -19.25
N MET A 284 1.69 12.66 -19.13
CA MET A 284 1.07 11.64 -19.96
C MET A 284 -0.20 11.03 -19.34
N ARG A 285 -0.66 11.55 -18.19
CA ARG A 285 -1.94 11.18 -17.57
C ARG A 285 -3.05 12.08 -18.13
N PRO A 286 -4.06 11.53 -18.83
CA PRO A 286 -5.20 12.28 -19.33
C PRO A 286 -5.88 13.15 -18.27
N PHE A 287 -6.25 14.38 -18.66
CA PHE A 287 -7.20 15.18 -17.90
C PHE A 287 -8.55 14.45 -17.81
N GLY A 288 -9.14 14.41 -16.62
CA GLY A 288 -10.43 13.75 -16.39
C GLY A 288 -10.36 12.27 -16.01
N LEU A 289 -9.16 11.69 -15.84
CA LEU A 289 -9.04 10.40 -15.15
C LEU A 289 -9.68 10.47 -13.76
N PRO A 290 -10.51 9.48 -13.36
CA PRO A 290 -11.15 9.47 -12.04
C PRO A 290 -10.13 9.57 -10.91
N SER A 291 -10.52 10.12 -9.75
CA SER A 291 -9.62 10.45 -8.63
C SER A 291 -8.49 11.45 -8.95
N GLY A 292 -8.46 12.07 -10.14
CA GLY A 292 -7.50 13.12 -10.50
C GLY A 292 -8.03 14.52 -10.21
N SER A 293 -7.15 15.43 -9.77
CA SER A 293 -7.43 16.87 -9.62
C SER A 293 -8.63 17.19 -8.72
N ALA A 294 -8.78 16.45 -7.62
CA ALA A 294 -9.80 16.77 -6.61
C ALA A 294 -9.56 18.19 -6.06
N ALA A 295 -10.63 18.96 -5.89
CA ALA A 295 -10.54 20.38 -5.52
C ALA A 295 -9.98 20.62 -4.11
N ASP A 296 -10.07 19.60 -3.24
CA ASP A 296 -9.54 19.59 -1.87
C ASP A 296 -8.13 18.99 -1.78
N ARG A 297 -7.41 18.92 -2.90
CA ARG A 297 -6.04 18.40 -3.01
C ARG A 297 -5.15 19.36 -3.79
N PRO A 298 -3.81 19.24 -3.66
CA PRO A 298 -2.89 19.98 -4.52
C PRO A 298 -3.21 19.75 -6.01
N ALA A 299 -3.00 20.77 -6.83
CA ALA A 299 -3.42 20.73 -8.22
C ALA A 299 -2.81 19.53 -8.97
N LEU A 300 -3.62 18.88 -9.80
CA LEU A 300 -3.22 17.80 -10.73
C LEU A 300 -2.70 16.50 -10.09
N VAL A 301 -2.79 16.32 -8.76
CA VAL A 301 -2.49 15.03 -8.12
C VAL A 301 -3.62 14.01 -8.34
N SER A 302 -3.34 12.72 -8.12
CA SER A 302 -4.35 11.66 -8.15
C SER A 302 -4.34 10.82 -6.89
N GLU A 303 -5.53 10.50 -6.37
CA GLU A 303 -5.69 9.66 -5.18
C GLU A 303 -5.54 8.16 -5.48
N SER A 304 -5.78 7.71 -6.73
CA SER A 304 -5.96 6.28 -7.04
C SER A 304 -5.15 5.75 -8.23
N TYR A 305 -4.71 6.62 -9.15
CA TYR A 305 -4.02 6.20 -10.38
C TYR A 305 -2.76 7.03 -10.61
N GLY A 306 -1.61 6.38 -10.51
CA GLY A 306 -0.32 7.05 -10.46
C GLY A 306 0.71 6.44 -11.37
N THR A 307 1.80 7.19 -11.57
CA THR A 307 3.00 6.70 -12.23
C THR A 307 4.24 7.08 -11.44
N LEU A 308 5.23 6.19 -11.49
CA LEU A 308 6.62 6.54 -11.23
C LEU A 308 7.32 6.51 -12.58
N ARG A 309 7.81 7.66 -13.03
CA ARG A 309 8.58 7.79 -14.27
C ARG A 309 10.02 8.15 -13.94
N TYR A 310 10.96 7.30 -14.34
CA TYR A 310 12.39 7.45 -14.07
C TYR A 310 13.16 7.61 -15.39
N GLY A 311 13.08 8.81 -15.95
CA GLY A 311 13.51 9.11 -17.32
C GLY A 311 12.95 8.14 -18.36
N ARG A 312 13.78 7.68 -19.28
CA ARG A 312 13.46 6.66 -20.29
C ARG A 312 13.78 5.24 -19.84
N LEU A 313 14.22 5.03 -18.60
CA LEU A 313 14.56 3.70 -18.10
C LEU A 313 13.31 2.91 -17.73
N ALA A 314 12.47 3.46 -16.86
CA ALA A 314 11.34 2.72 -16.33
C ALA A 314 10.12 3.62 -16.12
N GLU A 315 8.97 3.01 -16.34
CA GLU A 315 7.68 3.51 -15.93
C GLU A 315 6.93 2.44 -15.12
N VAL A 316 6.43 2.83 -13.95
CA VAL A 316 5.62 1.98 -13.09
C VAL A 316 4.21 2.53 -13.07
N LEU A 317 3.24 1.74 -13.54
CA LEU A 317 1.82 2.07 -13.52
C LEU A 317 1.20 1.53 -12.22
N MET A 318 0.72 2.40 -11.34
CA MET A 318 0.14 2.04 -10.04
C MET A 318 -1.36 2.37 -10.02
N TYR A 319 -2.20 1.41 -9.65
CA TYR A 319 -3.66 1.61 -9.68
C TYR A 319 -4.47 0.78 -8.67
N ASP A 320 -5.30 1.52 -7.92
CA ASP A 320 -6.33 0.99 -7.02
C ASP A 320 -7.41 0.27 -7.85
N CYS A 321 -7.73 -0.97 -7.47
CA CYS A 321 -8.74 -1.79 -8.13
C CYS A 321 -10.07 -1.87 -7.37
N ARG A 322 -10.23 -1.21 -6.21
CA ARG A 322 -11.43 -1.29 -5.35
C ARG A 322 -12.33 -0.10 -5.50
N ARG A 323 -11.76 1.11 -5.58
CA ARG A 323 -12.52 2.36 -5.43
C ARG A 323 -13.67 2.53 -6.41
N TYR A 324 -13.44 2.11 -7.65
CA TYR A 324 -14.34 2.32 -8.78
C TYR A 324 -14.81 1.01 -9.40
N MET A 325 -14.62 -0.11 -8.70
CA MET A 325 -15.08 -1.39 -9.23
C MET A 325 -16.61 -1.40 -9.37
N THR A 326 -17.12 -2.13 -10.34
CA THR A 326 -18.56 -2.16 -10.64
C THR A 326 -19.11 -3.58 -10.58
N MET A 327 -20.43 -3.65 -10.40
CA MET A 327 -21.21 -4.89 -10.24
C MET A 327 -22.24 -5.02 -11.36
N HIS A 328 -21.77 -5.02 -12.61
CA HIS A 328 -22.59 -4.98 -13.83
C HIS A 328 -22.47 -6.25 -14.70
N GLY A 329 -22.26 -7.40 -14.07
CA GLY A 329 -22.15 -8.69 -14.71
C GLY A 329 -21.07 -8.70 -15.79
N PRO A 330 -21.40 -8.99 -17.07
CA PRO A 330 -20.43 -8.98 -18.17
C PRO A 330 -19.75 -7.63 -18.46
N SER A 331 -20.35 -6.50 -18.09
CA SER A 331 -19.74 -5.17 -18.29
C SER A 331 -19.07 -4.62 -17.03
N ALA A 332 -19.02 -5.40 -15.95
CA ALA A 332 -18.32 -5.03 -14.74
C ALA A 332 -16.82 -4.83 -15.00
N VAL A 333 -16.20 -3.96 -14.22
CA VAL A 333 -14.78 -3.62 -14.27
C VAL A 333 -14.24 -3.40 -12.88
N PHE A 334 -12.95 -3.65 -12.63
CA PHE A 334 -12.26 -3.20 -11.42
C PHE A 334 -11.78 -1.76 -11.57
N VAL A 335 -11.27 -1.41 -12.75
CA VAL A 335 -10.88 -0.04 -13.09
C VAL A 335 -11.80 0.54 -14.17
N PRO A 336 -12.16 1.84 -14.12
CA PRO A 336 -12.92 2.51 -15.17
C PRO A 336 -12.34 2.28 -16.56
N LEU A 337 -13.18 2.29 -17.59
CA LEU A 337 -12.73 2.00 -18.96
C LEU A 337 -11.71 3.02 -19.48
N GLU A 338 -11.78 4.27 -19.01
CA GLU A 338 -10.82 5.32 -19.32
C GLU A 338 -9.44 5.02 -18.69
N VAL A 339 -9.43 4.44 -17.48
CA VAL A 339 -8.20 3.97 -16.82
C VAL A 339 -7.65 2.77 -17.57
N GLU A 340 -8.49 1.80 -17.95
CA GLU A 340 -8.07 0.65 -18.75
C GLU A 340 -7.44 1.11 -20.09
N ALA A 341 -8.08 2.07 -20.78
CA ALA A 341 -7.57 2.64 -22.02
C ALA A 341 -6.23 3.34 -21.81
N TRP A 342 -6.10 4.12 -20.74
CA TRP A 342 -4.84 4.77 -20.36
C TRP A 342 -3.73 3.74 -20.10
N LEU A 343 -3.98 2.71 -19.30
CA LEU A 343 -2.99 1.65 -19.01
C LEU A 343 -2.50 0.97 -20.30
N LYS A 344 -3.42 0.66 -21.23
CA LYS A 344 -3.07 0.08 -22.54
C LYS A 344 -2.25 1.02 -23.41
N ASP A 345 -2.61 2.30 -23.47
CA ASP A 345 -1.85 3.32 -24.20
C ASP A 345 -0.42 3.43 -23.66
N ARG A 346 -0.25 3.46 -22.34
CA ARG A 346 1.07 3.49 -21.69
C ARG A 346 1.91 2.25 -21.98
N MET A 347 1.30 1.06 -21.90
CA MET A 347 1.98 -0.18 -22.30
C MET A 347 2.37 -0.15 -23.78
N ALA A 348 1.58 0.44 -24.67
CA ALA A 348 1.90 0.49 -26.10
C ALA A 348 3.02 1.49 -26.46
N ARG A 349 3.27 2.51 -25.65
CA ARG A 349 4.26 3.56 -25.95
C ARG A 349 5.70 3.05 -25.90
N PRO A 350 6.59 3.45 -26.84
CA PRO A 350 7.98 2.99 -26.90
C PRO A 350 8.97 3.91 -26.15
N ASP A 351 8.48 4.80 -25.27
CA ASP A 351 9.29 5.88 -24.68
C ASP A 351 10.03 5.50 -23.40
N ALA A 352 9.76 4.33 -22.81
CA ALA A 352 10.52 3.74 -21.71
C ALA A 352 11.06 2.34 -22.06
N ALA A 353 12.25 2.02 -21.57
CA ALA A 353 12.85 0.70 -21.69
C ALA A 353 12.06 -0.37 -20.93
N HIS A 354 11.46 -0.02 -19.79
CA HIS A 354 10.58 -0.89 -19.01
C HIS A 354 9.25 -0.20 -18.71
N VAL A 355 8.16 -0.96 -18.82
CA VAL A 355 6.84 -0.55 -18.34
C VAL A 355 6.28 -1.70 -17.52
N ILE A 356 5.99 -1.46 -16.24
CA ILE A 356 5.50 -2.49 -15.32
C ILE A 356 4.20 -2.03 -14.66
N ASN A 357 3.38 -2.99 -14.25
CA ASN A 357 2.08 -2.73 -13.63
C ASN A 357 2.10 -3.15 -12.16
N ILE A 358 1.51 -2.31 -11.31
CA ILE A 358 1.32 -2.58 -9.88
C ILE A 358 -0.16 -2.33 -9.54
N PRO A 359 -1.04 -3.31 -9.80
CA PRO A 359 -2.42 -3.28 -9.30
C PRO A 359 -2.48 -3.61 -7.81
N SER A 360 -3.53 -3.14 -7.11
CA SER A 360 -3.85 -3.64 -5.77
C SER A 360 -4.29 -5.10 -5.83
N VAL A 361 -5.11 -5.48 -6.83
CA VAL A 361 -5.59 -6.86 -7.00
C VAL A 361 -4.66 -7.69 -7.90
N PRO A 362 -4.12 -8.82 -7.40
CA PRO A 362 -3.12 -9.60 -8.10
C PRO A 362 -3.66 -10.39 -9.32
N PRO A 363 -3.20 -10.13 -10.55
CA PRO A 363 -3.43 -11.04 -11.66
C PRO A 363 -2.58 -12.29 -11.49
N GLY A 364 -3.04 -13.43 -11.97
CA GLY A 364 -2.35 -14.73 -11.94
C GLY A 364 -2.55 -15.53 -10.66
N TRP A 365 -3.29 -15.02 -9.68
CA TRP A 365 -3.40 -15.63 -8.36
C TRP A 365 -4.83 -15.63 -7.83
N SER A 366 -5.23 -16.74 -7.19
CA SER A 366 -6.51 -16.87 -6.50
C SER A 366 -6.35 -17.69 -5.24
N ALA A 367 -7.01 -17.27 -4.16
CA ALA A 367 -7.24 -18.05 -2.95
C ALA A 367 -8.75 -18.29 -2.71
N GLY A 368 -9.60 -18.04 -3.71
CA GLY A 368 -11.06 -18.07 -3.57
C GLY A 368 -11.66 -16.79 -2.97
N LYS A 369 -10.88 -15.71 -2.82
CA LYS A 369 -11.35 -14.40 -2.31
C LYS A 369 -12.36 -13.79 -3.28
N TRP A 370 -13.37 -13.05 -2.79
CA TRP A 370 -14.51 -12.65 -3.64
C TRP A 370 -14.10 -11.63 -4.71
N GLY A 371 -13.42 -10.55 -4.31
CA GLY A 371 -12.97 -9.48 -5.20
C GLY A 371 -11.70 -9.83 -5.98
N GLU A 372 -11.60 -11.06 -6.49
CA GLU A 372 -10.52 -11.48 -7.39
C GLU A 372 -10.95 -11.38 -8.85
N TRP A 373 -9.97 -11.35 -9.77
CA TRP A 373 -10.20 -11.43 -11.22
C TRP A 373 -10.92 -12.72 -11.67
N TYR A 374 -11.03 -13.72 -10.80
CA TYR A 374 -11.41 -15.09 -11.15
C TYR A 374 -12.64 -15.57 -10.39
N GLY A 375 -13.47 -16.36 -11.07
CA GLY A 375 -14.68 -16.98 -10.51
C GLY A 375 -14.41 -18.23 -9.68
N ASP A 376 -13.15 -18.44 -9.26
CA ASP A 376 -12.69 -19.60 -8.51
C ASP A 376 -13.11 -19.56 -7.05
N MET A 377 -13.65 -20.66 -6.52
CA MET A 377 -13.93 -20.85 -5.08
C MET A 377 -12.92 -21.82 -4.46
N GLU A 378 -12.68 -21.68 -3.16
CA GLU A 378 -11.94 -22.67 -2.40
C GLU A 378 -12.69 -24.01 -2.27
N ALA A 379 -12.00 -25.12 -2.50
CA ALA A 379 -12.49 -26.48 -2.27
C ALA A 379 -11.32 -27.45 -2.08
N ASP A 380 -11.37 -28.28 -1.03
CA ASP A 380 -10.43 -29.38 -0.79
C ASP A 380 -8.95 -28.97 -0.86
N GLY A 381 -8.62 -27.79 -0.31
CA GLY A 381 -7.26 -27.25 -0.30
C GLY A 381 -6.77 -26.71 -1.65
N LYS A 382 -7.69 -26.45 -2.59
CA LYS A 382 -7.43 -25.90 -3.92
C LYS A 382 -8.46 -24.83 -4.27
N VAL A 383 -8.30 -24.25 -5.47
CA VAL A 383 -9.29 -23.38 -6.11
C VAL A 383 -10.01 -24.12 -7.25
N THR A 384 -11.31 -23.88 -7.43
CA THR A 384 -12.16 -24.53 -8.44
C THR A 384 -13.27 -23.62 -8.95
N THR A 385 -13.64 -23.76 -10.23
CA THR A 385 -14.83 -23.15 -10.83
C THR A 385 -16.07 -24.06 -10.82
N SER A 386 -15.96 -25.27 -10.29
CA SER A 386 -17.10 -26.20 -10.20
C SER A 386 -18.21 -25.72 -9.26
N LYS A 387 -17.88 -24.77 -8.37
CA LYS A 387 -18.83 -24.06 -7.52
C LYS A 387 -18.91 -22.62 -8.00
N PRO A 388 -20.11 -22.08 -8.28
CA PRO A 388 -20.23 -20.68 -8.67
C PRO A 388 -19.82 -19.78 -7.50
N LYS A 389 -18.91 -18.83 -7.74
CA LYS A 389 -18.59 -17.77 -6.78
C LYS A 389 -19.75 -16.79 -6.70
N PRO A 390 -20.42 -16.66 -5.53
CA PRO A 390 -21.54 -15.74 -5.36
C PRO A 390 -21.13 -14.32 -5.72
N TYR A 391 -22.00 -13.59 -6.40
CA TYR A 391 -21.80 -12.17 -6.75
C TYR A 391 -20.53 -11.87 -7.55
N TRP A 392 -19.83 -12.86 -8.09
CA TRP A 392 -18.68 -12.61 -8.94
C TRP A 392 -19.09 -12.10 -10.31
N GLN A 393 -18.30 -11.18 -10.88
CA GLN A 393 -18.66 -10.52 -12.13
C GLN A 393 -17.76 -11.00 -13.28
N PRO A 394 -18.31 -11.60 -14.36
CA PRO A 394 -17.50 -12.05 -15.49
C PRO A 394 -16.79 -10.91 -16.24
N GLY A 395 -17.29 -9.68 -16.14
CA GLY A 395 -16.61 -8.49 -16.69
C GLY A 395 -15.23 -8.23 -16.07
N TRP A 396 -15.04 -8.59 -14.79
CA TRP A 396 -13.73 -8.50 -14.13
C TRP A 396 -12.69 -9.36 -14.84
N ARG A 397 -13.03 -10.63 -15.12
CA ARG A 397 -12.16 -11.53 -15.89
C ARG A 397 -11.90 -11.00 -17.31
N ALA A 398 -12.93 -10.46 -17.97
CA ALA A 398 -12.77 -9.91 -19.30
C ALA A 398 -11.82 -8.70 -19.31
N GLN A 399 -11.87 -7.82 -18.30
CA GLN A 399 -10.92 -6.71 -18.15
C GLN A 399 -9.50 -7.20 -17.87
N HIS A 400 -9.35 -8.17 -16.96
CA HIS A 400 -8.08 -8.85 -16.72
C HIS A 400 -7.44 -9.37 -18.03
N ASP A 401 -8.21 -10.11 -18.82
CA ASP A 401 -7.70 -10.74 -20.05
C ASP A 401 -7.24 -9.69 -21.08
N ARG A 402 -7.97 -8.57 -21.19
CA ARG A 402 -7.58 -7.45 -22.07
C ARG A 402 -6.31 -6.74 -21.58
N LEU A 403 -6.11 -6.61 -20.27
CA LEU A 403 -4.90 -6.01 -19.70
C LEU A 403 -3.69 -6.94 -19.87
N LEU A 404 -3.85 -8.26 -19.66
CA LEU A 404 -2.78 -9.23 -19.87
C LEU A 404 -2.35 -9.31 -21.34
N GLN A 405 -3.31 -9.30 -22.27
CA GLN A 405 -3.02 -9.25 -23.70
C GLN A 405 -2.22 -7.98 -24.04
N ALA A 406 -2.68 -6.81 -23.61
CA ALA A 406 -2.00 -5.54 -23.89
C ALA A 406 -0.57 -5.51 -23.31
N SER A 407 -0.35 -6.11 -22.14
CA SER A 407 0.98 -6.26 -21.56
C SER A 407 1.86 -7.20 -22.40
N SER A 408 1.34 -8.38 -22.76
CA SER A 408 2.05 -9.33 -23.62
C SER A 408 2.39 -8.76 -25.01
N ASP A 409 1.57 -7.83 -25.52
CA ASP A 409 1.80 -7.17 -26.82
C ASP A 409 2.95 -6.16 -26.81
N MET A 410 3.48 -5.81 -25.63
CA MET A 410 4.67 -4.96 -25.50
C MET A 410 5.88 -5.65 -26.14
N ARG A 411 6.17 -5.30 -27.40
CA ARG A 411 7.35 -5.81 -28.12
C ARG A 411 8.61 -5.40 -27.36
N THR A 412 9.58 -6.32 -27.24
CA THR A 412 10.91 -6.15 -26.62
C THR A 412 10.94 -5.77 -25.13
N ARG A 413 9.80 -5.81 -24.44
CA ARG A 413 9.69 -5.51 -23.01
C ARG A 413 9.09 -6.66 -22.25
N VAL A 414 9.49 -6.77 -20.99
CA VAL A 414 8.99 -7.79 -20.07
C VAL A 414 7.60 -7.36 -19.57
N PRO A 415 6.54 -8.16 -19.80
CA PRO A 415 5.20 -7.91 -19.29
C PRO A 415 5.12 -8.27 -17.80
N LEU A 416 5.49 -7.32 -16.93
CA LEU A 416 5.59 -7.55 -15.48
C LEU A 416 4.43 -6.91 -14.71
N PHE A 417 3.78 -7.71 -13.87
CA PHE A 417 2.84 -7.29 -12.84
C PHE A 417 3.41 -7.65 -11.46
N ILE A 418 3.43 -6.68 -10.53
CA ILE A 418 3.83 -6.89 -9.13
C ILE A 418 2.66 -6.44 -8.26
N SER A 419 2.18 -7.29 -7.36
CA SER A 419 0.89 -7.08 -6.68
C SER A 419 0.90 -7.53 -5.22
N GLY A 420 -0.17 -7.15 -4.50
CA GLY A 420 -0.35 -7.36 -3.07
C GLY A 420 -1.54 -8.26 -2.72
N ASP A 421 -2.33 -7.86 -1.71
CA ASP A 421 -3.65 -8.41 -1.30
C ASP A 421 -3.62 -9.82 -0.68
N LEU A 422 -2.94 -10.77 -1.33
CA LEU A 422 -3.03 -12.19 -1.00
C LEU A 422 -2.18 -12.64 0.18
N HIS A 423 -1.47 -11.73 0.86
CA HIS A 423 -0.62 -12.08 2.01
C HIS A 423 0.38 -13.21 1.70
N ALA A 424 1.02 -13.15 0.54
CA ALA A 424 1.96 -14.17 0.10
C ALA A 424 3.09 -13.58 -0.75
N ILE A 425 4.15 -14.38 -0.92
CA ILE A 425 5.23 -14.14 -1.88
C ILE A 425 5.14 -15.23 -2.95
N GLY A 426 5.19 -14.87 -4.22
CA GLY A 426 5.03 -15.84 -5.31
C GLY A 426 5.43 -15.27 -6.66
N GLU A 427 5.67 -16.17 -7.60
CA GLU A 427 6.04 -15.82 -8.97
C GLU A 427 5.44 -16.83 -9.96
N THR A 428 4.76 -16.33 -10.99
CA THR A 428 4.16 -17.15 -12.04
C THR A 428 4.47 -16.60 -13.44
N ARG A 429 4.37 -17.46 -14.46
CA ARG A 429 4.47 -17.13 -15.89
C ARG A 429 3.20 -17.53 -16.59
N ILE A 430 2.42 -16.55 -17.03
CA ILE A 430 1.13 -16.76 -17.69
C ILE A 430 1.34 -16.80 -19.20
N ALA A 431 1.20 -17.98 -19.79
CA ALA A 431 1.34 -18.28 -21.20
C ALA A 431 0.00 -18.24 -21.97
N GLY A 432 -1.13 -18.15 -21.27
CA GLY A 432 -2.45 -17.98 -21.88
C GLY A 432 -3.56 -17.69 -20.88
N THR A 433 -4.59 -16.99 -21.34
CA THR A 433 -5.79 -16.66 -20.54
C THR A 433 -7.01 -16.55 -21.43
N GLY A 434 -8.18 -17.07 -21.06
CA GLY A 434 -9.42 -16.79 -21.80
C GLY A 434 -9.40 -17.14 -23.30
N GLY A 435 -8.61 -18.14 -23.71
CA GLY A 435 -8.40 -18.50 -25.13
C GLY A 435 -7.36 -17.63 -25.86
N ILE A 436 -6.77 -16.65 -25.18
CA ILE A 436 -5.70 -15.77 -25.67
C ILE A 436 -4.34 -16.46 -25.46
N GLU A 437 -3.52 -16.49 -26.51
CA GLU A 437 -2.15 -17.03 -26.45
C GLU A 437 -1.14 -15.93 -26.12
N LEU A 438 -0.43 -16.11 -25.01
CA LEU A 438 0.60 -15.18 -24.51
C LEU A 438 2.02 -15.79 -24.59
N LYS A 439 2.16 -17.01 -25.12
CA LYS A 439 3.43 -17.77 -25.14
C LYS A 439 4.61 -17.02 -25.77
N ARG A 440 4.34 -16.13 -26.73
CA ARG A 440 5.37 -15.32 -27.38
C ARG A 440 6.03 -14.33 -26.42
N ASN A 441 5.29 -13.83 -25.44
CA ASN A 441 5.77 -12.92 -24.41
C ASN A 441 4.99 -13.14 -23.11
N PRO A 442 5.25 -14.25 -22.38
CA PRO A 442 4.44 -14.65 -21.25
C PRO A 442 4.42 -13.60 -20.15
N VAL A 443 3.23 -13.30 -19.61
CA VAL A 443 3.10 -12.33 -18.51
C VAL A 443 3.77 -12.87 -17.25
N VAL A 444 4.66 -12.06 -16.68
CA VAL A 444 5.26 -12.30 -15.37
C VAL A 444 4.35 -11.70 -14.31
N SER A 445 3.82 -12.52 -13.40
CA SER A 445 3.07 -12.02 -12.25
C SER A 445 3.77 -12.40 -10.95
N VAL A 446 3.93 -11.40 -10.08
CA VAL A 446 4.68 -11.47 -8.82
C VAL A 446 3.83 -10.96 -7.68
N LEU A 447 3.87 -11.67 -6.55
CA LEU A 447 3.42 -11.16 -5.25
C LEU A 447 4.65 -10.67 -4.46
N SER A 448 4.64 -9.39 -4.08
CA SER A 448 5.81 -8.70 -3.50
C SER A 448 6.15 -9.16 -2.07
N GLY A 449 5.14 -9.64 -1.34
CA GLY A 449 5.26 -10.08 0.04
C GLY A 449 4.63 -9.10 1.04
N PRO A 450 3.92 -9.61 2.07
CA PRO A 450 3.36 -8.79 3.13
C PRO A 450 4.42 -8.40 4.16
N LEU A 451 4.35 -7.18 4.72
CA LEU A 451 5.17 -6.84 5.89
C LEU A 451 4.53 -7.28 7.21
N GLY A 452 3.19 -7.25 7.30
CA GLY A 452 2.46 -7.24 8.56
C GLY A 452 1.59 -8.45 8.87
N THR A 453 1.54 -9.46 8.00
CA THR A 453 0.60 -10.58 8.18
C THR A 453 1.00 -11.48 9.34
N ALA A 454 0.00 -11.91 10.13
CA ALA A 454 0.17 -12.91 11.18
C ALA A 454 -1.08 -13.79 11.32
N GLY A 455 -0.91 -14.98 11.93
CA GLY A 455 -2.00 -15.86 12.36
C GLY A 455 -3.11 -16.06 11.33
N TYR A 456 -4.31 -15.57 11.66
CA TYR A 456 -5.54 -15.70 10.85
C TYR A 456 -5.53 -14.87 9.55
N GLY A 457 -4.50 -14.05 9.33
CA GLY A 457 -4.32 -13.30 8.09
C GLY A 457 -3.85 -14.18 6.92
N TRP A 458 -3.24 -15.33 7.16
CA TRP A 458 -2.75 -16.19 6.08
C TRP A 458 -3.91 -16.84 5.30
N PRO A 459 -3.88 -16.86 3.95
CA PRO A 459 -4.93 -17.48 3.14
C PRO A 459 -5.19 -18.94 3.49
N SER A 460 -4.15 -19.75 3.71
CA SER A 460 -4.28 -21.17 4.03
C SER A 460 -5.01 -21.38 5.35
N PHE A 461 -4.79 -20.49 6.32
CA PHE A 461 -5.49 -20.52 7.58
C PHE A 461 -6.94 -20.08 7.40
N PHE A 462 -7.16 -18.96 6.71
CA PHE A 462 -8.48 -18.32 6.60
C PHE A 462 -9.43 -19.05 5.64
N ARG A 463 -8.90 -19.58 4.53
CA ARG A 463 -9.62 -20.15 3.39
C ARG A 463 -9.32 -21.63 3.16
N GLY A 464 -8.35 -22.21 3.87
CA GLY A 464 -7.95 -23.61 3.68
C GLY A 464 -7.09 -23.84 2.43
N THR A 465 -6.73 -22.81 1.68
CA THR A 465 -5.84 -22.88 0.51
C THR A 465 -4.88 -21.69 0.49
N ARG A 466 -3.65 -21.91 0.02
CA ARG A 466 -2.74 -20.80 -0.34
C ARG A 466 -3.26 -20.09 -1.60
N GLY A 467 -2.64 -18.96 -1.97
CA GLY A 467 -2.82 -18.38 -3.29
C GLY A 467 -2.26 -19.33 -4.37
N MET A 468 -3.04 -19.66 -5.38
CA MET A 468 -2.68 -20.62 -6.43
C MET A 468 -2.99 -20.04 -7.80
N THR A 469 -2.46 -20.68 -8.84
CA THR A 469 -2.87 -20.40 -10.22
C THR A 469 -4.38 -20.62 -10.38
N PRO A 470 -5.15 -19.58 -10.76
CA PRO A 470 -6.59 -19.65 -10.98
C PRO A 470 -6.97 -20.55 -12.17
N ALA A 471 -8.22 -20.99 -12.19
CA ALA A 471 -8.72 -21.77 -13.32
C ALA A 471 -8.79 -20.95 -14.61
N GLY A 472 -8.51 -21.64 -15.73
CA GLY A 472 -8.55 -21.04 -17.06
C GLY A 472 -7.35 -20.14 -17.38
N LEU A 473 -6.29 -20.18 -16.57
CA LEU A 473 -4.96 -19.72 -16.98
C LEU A 473 -4.11 -20.91 -17.42
N VAL A 474 -3.30 -20.69 -18.45
CA VAL A 474 -2.15 -21.55 -18.74
C VAL A 474 -0.95 -20.85 -18.12
N ALA A 475 -0.55 -21.26 -16.93
CA ALA A 475 0.55 -20.64 -16.21
C ALA A 475 1.47 -21.65 -15.53
N ASP A 476 2.72 -21.26 -15.35
CA ASP A 476 3.74 -22.01 -14.62
C ASP A 476 4.08 -21.28 -13.31
N GLU A 477 3.84 -21.94 -12.16
CA GLU A 477 4.23 -21.44 -10.84
C GLU A 477 5.74 -21.60 -10.64
N VAL A 478 6.50 -20.66 -11.19
CA VAL A 478 7.95 -20.57 -11.05
C VAL A 478 8.40 -20.53 -9.58
N GLN A 479 7.67 -19.78 -8.76
CA GLN A 479 7.73 -19.86 -7.30
C GLN A 479 6.29 -19.99 -6.79
N PRO A 480 5.87 -21.19 -6.37
CA PRO A 480 4.63 -21.37 -5.65
C PRO A 480 4.55 -20.42 -4.46
N THR A 481 3.35 -19.96 -4.15
CA THR A 481 3.17 -19.00 -3.06
C THR A 481 3.68 -19.56 -1.74
N ILE A 482 4.41 -18.72 -1.01
CA ILE A 482 4.76 -18.93 0.39
C ILE A 482 4.06 -17.89 1.24
N GLU A 483 3.60 -18.32 2.40
CA GLU A 483 2.92 -17.46 3.38
C GLU A 483 3.94 -17.04 4.43
N GLU A 484 4.82 -16.13 4.06
CA GLU A 484 5.84 -15.56 4.93
C GLU A 484 5.84 -14.05 4.74
N ASN A 485 6.25 -13.31 5.77
CA ASN A 485 6.41 -11.86 5.63
C ASN A 485 7.69 -11.57 4.85
N GLY A 486 7.74 -10.46 4.14
CA GLY A 486 8.88 -10.13 3.31
C GLY A 486 8.60 -8.95 2.40
N PHE A 487 9.50 -8.76 1.45
CA PHE A 487 9.44 -7.69 0.48
C PHE A 487 10.22 -8.07 -0.77
N LEU A 488 10.09 -7.27 -1.81
CA LEU A 488 10.78 -7.40 -3.08
C LEU A 488 11.73 -6.23 -3.30
N ILE A 489 12.96 -6.53 -3.72
CA ILE A 489 13.85 -5.54 -4.35
C ILE A 489 13.83 -5.78 -5.86
N ALA A 490 13.47 -4.76 -6.63
CA ALA A 490 13.47 -4.78 -8.09
C ALA A 490 14.52 -3.79 -8.62
N ASP A 491 15.56 -4.31 -9.26
CA ASP A 491 16.57 -3.53 -9.98
C ASP A 491 16.26 -3.50 -11.47
N PHE A 492 16.38 -2.33 -12.09
CA PHE A 492 16.18 -2.13 -13.52
C PHE A 492 17.48 -1.57 -14.10
N THR A 493 17.97 -2.20 -15.17
CA THR A 493 19.00 -1.67 -16.07
C THR A 493 18.36 -1.42 -17.43
N PRO A 494 19.02 -0.83 -18.44
CA PRO A 494 18.42 -0.72 -19.77
C PRO A 494 17.98 -2.06 -20.39
N ASP A 495 18.60 -3.18 -19.99
CA ASP A 495 18.47 -4.46 -20.67
C ASP A 495 17.69 -5.51 -19.86
N ASP A 496 17.66 -5.39 -18.53
CA ASP A 496 17.06 -6.40 -17.67
C ASP A 496 16.41 -5.82 -16.40
N ILE A 497 15.53 -6.65 -15.82
CA ILE A 497 14.95 -6.44 -14.50
C ILE A 497 15.41 -7.60 -13.62
N THR A 498 16.04 -7.30 -12.48
CA THR A 498 16.41 -8.31 -11.47
C THR A 498 15.49 -8.19 -10.27
N LEU A 499 14.75 -9.26 -9.99
CA LEU A 499 13.84 -9.38 -8.86
C LEU A 499 14.50 -10.21 -7.76
N ARG A 500 14.59 -9.67 -6.55
CA ARG A 500 15.12 -10.35 -5.37
C ARG A 500 14.06 -10.43 -4.28
N PHE A 501 13.71 -11.65 -3.91
CA PHE A 501 12.65 -11.95 -2.96
C PHE A 501 13.23 -12.21 -1.59
N PHE A 502 12.70 -11.52 -0.58
CA PHE A 502 13.07 -11.68 0.82
C PHE A 502 11.91 -12.27 1.59
N ARG A 503 12.21 -13.10 2.58
CA ARG A 503 11.19 -13.75 3.40
C ARG A 503 11.67 -13.87 4.84
N TRP A 504 10.73 -13.86 5.76
CA TRP A 504 10.93 -14.09 7.18
C TRP A 504 9.61 -14.56 7.80
N ARG A 505 9.66 -15.64 8.57
CA ARG A 505 8.52 -16.11 9.37
C ARG A 505 9.01 -16.93 10.55
N TYR A 506 8.64 -16.50 11.76
CA TYR A 506 8.89 -17.20 13.04
C TYR A 506 10.35 -17.45 13.44
N ASP A 507 11.31 -17.02 12.63
CA ASP A 507 12.71 -16.90 13.04
C ASP A 507 12.87 -15.83 14.14
N PRO A 508 13.97 -15.83 14.92
CA PRO A 508 14.31 -14.70 15.79
C PRO A 508 14.27 -13.38 15.03
N VAL A 509 13.73 -12.33 15.66
CA VAL A 509 13.47 -11.04 15.00
C VAL A 509 14.78 -10.36 14.57
N GLU A 510 15.88 -10.64 15.24
CA GLU A 510 17.22 -10.11 14.93
C GLU A 510 17.76 -10.66 13.60
N LYS A 511 17.25 -11.80 13.11
CA LYS A 511 17.64 -12.32 11.79
C LYS A 511 17.14 -11.44 10.65
N ILE A 512 16.12 -10.60 10.88
CA ILE A 512 15.59 -9.68 9.87
C ILE A 512 16.69 -8.75 9.35
N ASP A 513 17.57 -8.32 10.23
CA ASP A 513 18.62 -7.33 9.93
C ASP A 513 19.64 -7.87 8.90
N ASN A 514 19.70 -9.19 8.70
CA ASN A 514 20.63 -9.87 7.80
C ASN A 514 19.93 -10.75 6.75
N LEU A 515 18.66 -10.48 6.42
CA LEU A 515 17.94 -11.28 5.41
C LEU A 515 18.62 -11.17 4.05
N GLU A 516 19.00 -12.31 3.48
CA GLU A 516 19.45 -12.42 2.10
C GLU A 516 18.31 -12.89 1.21
N PRO A 517 18.34 -12.59 -0.10
CA PRO A 517 17.28 -13.01 -0.98
C PRO A 517 17.26 -14.54 -1.07
N PHE A 518 16.11 -15.14 -0.80
CA PHE A 518 15.95 -16.60 -0.93
C PHE A 518 15.77 -17.01 -2.40
N ARG A 519 15.39 -16.06 -3.25
CA ARG A 519 15.19 -16.24 -4.69
C ARG A 519 15.60 -14.98 -5.44
N ILE A 520 16.24 -15.18 -6.59
CA ILE A 520 16.59 -14.13 -7.55
C ILE A 520 16.08 -14.57 -8.92
N THR A 521 15.32 -13.70 -9.58
CA THR A 521 14.86 -13.88 -10.96
C THR A 521 15.40 -12.75 -11.81
N GLN A 522 16.10 -13.09 -12.91
CA GLN A 522 16.49 -12.13 -13.92
C GLN A 522 15.54 -12.20 -15.12
N LEU A 523 14.95 -11.07 -15.48
CA LEU A 523 14.01 -10.91 -16.59
C LEU A 523 14.70 -10.06 -17.66
N LYS A 524 15.08 -10.68 -18.78
CA LYS A 524 15.76 -9.99 -19.87
C LYS A 524 14.77 -9.50 -20.91
N ARG A 525 15.01 -8.31 -21.43
CA ARG A 525 14.32 -7.81 -22.62
C ARG A 525 14.69 -8.67 -23.84
N ALA A 526 13.72 -8.85 -24.73
CA ALA A 526 13.84 -9.66 -25.93
C ALA A 526 14.46 -8.89 -27.10
#